data_AF-A0A848E509-F1
#
_entry.id   AF-A0A848E509-F1
#
_cell.length_a   1.000
_cell.length_b   1.000
_cell.length_c   1.000
_cell.angle_alpha   90.00
_cell.angle_beta   90.00
_cell.angle_gamma   90.00
#
_symmetry.space_group_name_H-M   'P 1'
#
loop_
_entity.id
_entity.type
_entity.pdbx_description
1 polymer ?
#
loop_
_entity_poly.entity_id
_entity_poly.type
_entity_poly.pdbx_seq_one_letter_code
_entity_poly.pdbx_strand_id
1 'polypeptide(L)'
;MSKYENVECQRCGKRWYSEKFDENGKVPERCPRCYQEEVHKIPEPPTKIDIAADKIKQKKEELPGQVREKKHNLVVWKENNRFLIALVKAAAVFLLLILGVVYLLFFN
;
A
#
# COMPACT_ATOMS: atom_id res chain seq x y z
N MET A 1 9.40 -32.35 10.50
CA MET A 1 9.38 -31.68 9.17
C MET A 1 10.81 -31.31 8.84
N SER A 2 11.36 -31.90 7.77
CA SER A 2 12.70 -31.57 7.28
C SER A 2 12.71 -30.11 6.84
N LYS A 3 13.55 -29.27 7.46
CA LYS A 3 13.70 -27.86 7.07
C LYS A 3 14.56 -27.83 5.83
N TYR A 4 14.02 -27.38 4.71
CA TYR A 4 14.80 -27.17 3.49
C TYR A 4 15.38 -25.76 3.53
N GLU A 5 16.67 -25.61 3.19
CA GLU A 5 17.29 -24.30 3.07
C GLU A 5 17.99 -24.15 1.72
N ASN A 6 17.82 -22.98 1.11
CA ASN A 6 18.50 -22.58 -0.11
C ASN A 6 19.94 -22.14 0.19
N VAL A 7 20.88 -22.67 -0.59
CA VAL A 7 22.31 -22.44 -0.37
C VAL A 7 23.02 -22.10 -1.69
N GLU A 8 24.05 -21.27 -1.60
CA GLU A 8 24.91 -20.87 -2.72
C GLU A 8 26.38 -21.05 -2.39
N CYS A 9 27.13 -21.55 -3.37
CA CYS A 9 28.58 -21.55 -3.28
C CYS A 9 29.13 -20.18 -3.68
N GLN A 10 29.91 -19.55 -2.81
CA GLN A 10 30.53 -18.25 -3.07
C GLN A 10 31.52 -18.30 -4.24
N ARG A 11 32.27 -19.40 -4.37
CA ARG A 11 33.29 -19.53 -5.42
C ARG A 11 32.74 -19.76 -6.82
N CYS A 12 31.74 -20.65 -6.96
CA CYS A 12 31.24 -21.04 -8.28
C CYS A 12 29.82 -20.56 -8.60
N GLY A 13 29.17 -19.86 -7.66
CA GLY A 13 27.81 -19.32 -7.82
C GLY A 13 26.72 -20.39 -8.00
N LYS A 14 27.02 -21.67 -7.72
CA LYS A 14 26.02 -22.74 -7.86
C LYS A 14 25.04 -22.62 -6.71
N ARG A 15 23.75 -22.64 -7.03
CA ARG A 15 22.63 -22.62 -6.08
C ARG A 15 21.95 -23.99 -6.05
N TRP A 16 21.60 -24.49 -4.87
CA TRP A 16 20.84 -25.72 -4.72
C TRP A 16 20.07 -25.74 -3.38
N TYR A 17 19.12 -26.65 -3.28
CA TYR A 17 18.38 -26.93 -2.05
C TYR A 17 19.14 -27.99 -1.25
N SER A 18 19.53 -27.69 -0.01
CA SER A 18 20.18 -28.67 0.86
C SER A 18 19.20 -29.24 1.90
N GLU A 19 19.04 -30.56 1.90
CA GLU A 19 18.41 -31.33 2.98
C GLU A 19 19.42 -31.74 4.08
N LYS A 20 20.71 -31.77 3.72
CA LYS A 20 21.79 -32.31 4.57
C LYS A 20 22.31 -31.20 5.46
N PHE A 21 21.93 -31.25 6.73
CA PHE A 21 22.62 -30.50 7.78
C PHE A 21 23.71 -31.39 8.38
N ASP A 22 24.81 -30.80 8.87
CA ASP A 22 25.70 -31.50 9.80
C ASP A 22 24.92 -31.88 11.08
N GLU A 23 25.51 -32.71 11.94
CA GLU A 23 24.90 -33.11 13.22
C GLU A 23 24.54 -31.91 14.15
N ASN A 24 25.01 -30.70 13.81
CA ASN A 24 24.75 -29.45 14.53
C ASN A 24 23.73 -28.53 13.84
N GLY A 25 23.06 -28.96 12.76
CA GLY A 25 22.08 -28.12 12.06
C GLY A 25 22.70 -27.04 11.17
N LYS A 26 23.98 -27.17 10.78
CA LYS A 26 24.69 -26.24 9.89
C LYS A 26 24.64 -26.68 8.43
N VAL A 27 24.72 -25.68 7.55
CA VAL A 27 24.78 -25.80 6.08
C VAL A 27 25.90 -26.75 5.67
N PRO A 28 25.75 -27.57 4.61
CA PRO A 28 26.84 -28.41 4.14
C PRO A 28 28.04 -27.53 3.76
N GLU A 29 29.18 -27.78 4.41
CA GLU A 29 30.38 -26.97 4.22
C GLU A 29 30.82 -27.01 2.75
N ARG A 30 30.69 -28.15 2.06
CA ARG A 30 31.22 -28.35 0.71
C ARG A 30 30.21 -28.18 -0.43
N CYS A 31 30.62 -27.42 -1.44
CA CYS A 31 29.86 -27.30 -2.69
C CYS A 31 29.90 -28.62 -3.51
N PRO A 32 28.76 -29.13 -4.02
CA PRO A 32 28.72 -30.34 -4.85
C PRO A 32 29.30 -30.17 -6.27
N ARG A 33 29.74 -28.96 -6.66
CA ARG A 33 30.33 -28.69 -7.98
C ARG A 33 31.83 -28.48 -7.91
N CYS A 34 32.29 -27.58 -7.02
CA CYS A 34 33.70 -27.27 -6.88
C CYS A 34 34.36 -27.95 -5.66
N TYR A 35 33.59 -28.66 -4.83
CA TYR A 35 34.05 -29.40 -3.64
C TYR A 35 34.72 -28.53 -2.57
N GLN A 36 34.47 -27.22 -2.58
CA GLN A 36 35.10 -26.27 -1.65
C GLN A 36 34.19 -25.84 -0.51
N GLU A 37 34.81 -25.43 0.59
CA GLU A 37 34.20 -25.11 1.88
C GLU A 37 33.68 -23.66 2.00
N GLU A 38 33.02 -23.17 0.97
CA GLU A 38 32.50 -21.79 0.89
C GLU A 38 31.04 -21.76 0.45
N VAL A 39 30.17 -22.33 1.28
CA VAL A 39 28.72 -22.37 1.04
C VAL A 39 28.01 -21.50 2.06
N HIS A 40 27.11 -20.64 1.60
CA HIS A 40 26.32 -19.76 2.46
C HIS A 40 24.82 -19.92 2.18
N LYS A 41 24.01 -19.57 3.17
CA LYS A 41 22.55 -19.55 3.03
C LYS A 41 22.14 -18.36 2.18
N ILE A 42 21.19 -18.57 1.27
CA ILE A 42 20.51 -17.50 0.56
C ILE A 42 19.06 -17.49 1.03
N PRO A 43 18.46 -16.31 1.29
CA PRO A 43 17.02 -16.23 1.43
C PRO A 43 16.32 -16.79 0.18
N GLU A 44 15.19 -17.46 0.39
CA GLU A 44 14.31 -17.84 -0.71
C GLU A 44 13.89 -16.59 -1.48
N PRO A 45 13.88 -16.63 -2.83
CA PRO A 45 13.32 -15.53 -3.60
C PRO A 45 11.85 -15.35 -3.17
N PRO A 46 11.41 -14.11 -2.92
CA PRO A 46 10.08 -13.86 -2.39
C PRO A 46 9.04 -14.45 -3.33
N THR A 47 8.08 -15.18 -2.77
CA THR A 47 7.01 -15.76 -3.57
C THR A 47 6.12 -14.63 -4.11
N LYS A 48 5.30 -14.93 -5.14
CA LYS A 48 4.30 -13.97 -5.63
C LYS A 48 3.35 -13.49 -4.51
N ILE A 49 3.14 -14.32 -3.48
CA ILE A 49 2.31 -14.01 -2.32
C ILE A 49 3.02 -13.00 -1.41
N ASP A 50 4.31 -13.17 -1.16
CA ASP A 50 5.11 -12.24 -0.35
C ASP A 50 5.19 -10.85 -1.00
N ILE A 51 5.38 -10.81 -2.32
CA ILE A 51 5.36 -9.56 -3.10
C ILE A 51 4.00 -8.88 -3.01
N ALA A 52 2.91 -9.64 -3.03
CA ALA A 52 1.56 -9.08 -2.90
C ALA A 52 1.31 -8.57 -1.46
N ALA A 53 1.77 -9.29 -0.45
CA ALA A 53 1.64 -8.91 0.96
C ALA A 53 2.36 -7.59 1.26
N ASP A 54 3.58 -7.40 0.74
CA ASP A 54 4.34 -6.16 0.91
C ASP A 54 3.69 -4.97 0.19
N LYS A 55 3.11 -5.18 -1.00
CA LYS A 55 2.32 -4.15 -1.69
C LYS A 55 1.09 -3.73 -0.89
N ILE A 56 0.43 -4.67 -0.19
CA ILE A 56 -0.73 -4.37 0.66
C ILE A 56 -0.29 -3.58 1.90
N LYS A 57 0.85 -3.94 2.52
CA LYS A 57 1.42 -3.18 3.65
C LYS A 57 1.75 -1.74 3.25
N GLN A 58 2.44 -1.54 2.14
CA GLN A 58 2.78 -0.19 1.65
C GLN A 58 1.53 0.67 1.42
N LYS A 59 0.51 0.13 0.74
CA LYS A 59 -0.75 0.87 0.51
C LYS A 59 -1.50 1.20 1.81
N LYS A 60 -1.42 0.34 2.83
CA LYS A 60 -2.06 0.55 4.13
C LYS A 60 -1.43 1.72 4.89
N GLU A 61 -0.13 1.96 4.72
CA GLU A 61 0.59 3.07 5.35
C GLU A 61 0.38 4.40 4.62
N GLU A 62 0.18 4.41 3.30
CA GLU A 62 -0.07 5.64 2.52
C GLU A 62 -1.49 6.21 2.67
N LEU A 63 -2.51 5.34 2.81
CA LEU A 63 -3.91 5.72 2.92
C LEU A 63 -4.24 6.74 4.04
N PRO A 64 -3.74 6.62 5.28
CA PRO A 64 -4.08 7.58 6.34
C PRO A 64 -3.54 8.99 6.10
N GLY A 65 -2.44 9.16 5.34
CA GLY A 65 -1.89 10.47 4.98
C GLY A 65 -2.80 11.26 4.04
N GLN A 66 -3.26 10.61 2.96
CA GLN A 66 -4.11 11.24 1.94
C GLN A 66 -5.49 11.65 2.49
N VAL A 67 -6.03 10.90 3.45
CA VAL A 67 -7.31 11.24 4.09
C VAL A 67 -7.20 12.49 4.96
N ARG A 68 -6.08 12.68 5.67
CA ARG A 68 -5.83 13.89 6.48
C ARG A 68 -5.68 15.12 5.59
N GLU A 69 -4.94 14.99 4.49
CA GLU A 69 -4.70 16.08 3.55
C GLU A 69 -5.99 16.53 2.84
N LYS A 70 -6.81 15.57 2.37
CA LYS A 70 -8.13 15.88 1.79
C LYS A 70 -9.07 16.58 2.79
N LYS A 71 -9.09 16.15 4.06
CA LYS A 71 -9.90 16.80 5.10
C LYS A 71 -9.44 18.24 5.35
N HIS A 72 -8.14 18.47 5.46
CA HIS A 72 -7.60 19.80 5.67
C HIS A 72 -7.93 20.73 4.50
N ASN A 73 -7.75 20.27 3.26
CA ASN A 73 -8.08 21.04 2.06
C ASN A 73 -9.57 21.38 1.97
N LEU A 74 -10.46 20.47 2.37
CA LEU A 74 -11.90 20.72 2.44
C LEU A 74 -12.27 21.81 3.47
N VAL A 75 -11.62 21.79 4.64
CA VAL A 75 -11.84 22.80 5.69
C VAL A 75 -11.36 24.16 5.20
N VAL A 76 -10.13 24.24 4.68
CA VAL A 76 -9.56 25.49 4.13
C VAL A 76 -10.42 26.04 2.98
N TRP A 77 -10.86 25.18 2.05
CA TRP A 77 -11.74 25.60 0.96
C TRP A 77 -13.06 26.16 1.47
N LYS A 78 -13.67 25.52 2.46
CA LYS A 78 -14.94 25.97 3.06
C LYS A 78 -14.78 27.29 3.79
N GLU A 79 -13.66 27.48 4.50
CA GLU A 79 -13.33 28.73 5.18
C GLU A 79 -13.18 29.87 4.17
N ASN A 80 -12.40 29.64 3.10
CA ASN A 80 -12.09 30.65 2.09
C ASN A 80 -13.33 31.04 1.26
N ASN A 81 -14.25 30.10 1.04
CA ASN A 81 -15.47 30.31 0.26
C ASN A 81 -16.71 30.59 1.12
N ARG A 82 -16.56 30.88 2.42
CA ARG A 82 -17.68 31.05 3.35
C ARG A 82 -18.69 32.11 2.87
N PHE A 83 -18.20 33.23 2.35
CA PHE A 83 -19.05 34.31 1.82
C PHE A 83 -19.78 33.92 0.53
N LEU A 84 -19.11 33.22 -0.39
CA LEU A 84 -19.73 32.69 -1.61
C LEU A 84 -20.84 31.69 -1.28
N ILE A 85 -20.60 30.79 -0.32
CA ILE A 85 -21.61 29.83 0.14
C ILE A 85 -22.81 30.56 0.75
N ALA A 86 -22.58 31.62 1.53
CA ALA A 86 -23.66 32.42 2.11
C ALA A 86 -24.48 33.16 1.04
N LEU A 87 -23.82 33.74 0.03
CA LEU A 87 -24.46 34.38 -1.11
C LEU A 87 -25.33 33.42 -1.93
N VAL A 88 -24.81 32.22 -2.24
CA VAL A 88 -25.56 31.19 -2.97
C VAL A 88 -26.80 30.76 -2.18
N LYS A 89 -26.68 30.59 -0.86
CA LYS A 89 -27.83 30.26 0.00
C LYS A 89 -28.88 31.36 0.00
N ALA A 90 -28.47 32.61 0.13
CA ALA A 90 -29.39 33.75 0.09
C ALA A 90 -30.08 33.85 -1.28
N ALA A 91 -29.34 33.72 -2.37
CA ALA A 91 -29.89 33.72 -3.73
C ALA A 91 -30.91 32.60 -3.94
N ALA A 92 -30.66 31.39 -3.42
CA ALA A 92 -31.60 30.28 -3.50
C ALA A 92 -32.92 30.58 -2.78
N VAL A 93 -32.86 31.20 -1.60
CA VAL A 93 -34.06 31.62 -0.84
C VAL A 93 -34.83 32.69 -1.61
N PHE A 94 -34.16 33.70 -2.14
CA PHE A 94 -34.79 34.73 -2.97
C PHE A 94 -35.47 34.14 -4.21
N LEU A 95 -34.83 33.18 -4.87
CA LEU A 95 -35.37 32.54 -6.06
C LEU A 95 -36.63 31.73 -5.74
N LEU A 96 -36.67 31.04 -4.60
CA LEU A 96 -37.88 30.35 -4.12
C LEU A 96 -39.01 31.32 -3.80
N LEU A 97 -38.73 32.47 -3.20
CA LEU A 97 -39.74 33.51 -2.93
C LEU A 97 -40.32 34.05 -4.23
N ILE A 98 -39.48 34.37 -5.21
CA ILE A 98 -39.93 34.86 -6.53
C ILE A 98 -40.80 33.80 -7.21
N LEU A 99 -40.38 32.53 -7.22
CA LEU A 99 -41.18 31.44 -7.78
C LEU A 99 -42.54 31.31 -7.07
N GLY A 100 -42.58 31.44 -5.75
CA GLY A 100 -43.84 31.42 -4.99
C GLY A 100 -44.77 32.58 -5.37
N VAL A 101 -44.24 33.78 -5.55
CA VAL A 101 -45.01 34.95 -6.00
C VAL A 101 -45.52 34.76 -7.42
N VAL A 102 -44.68 34.30 -8.35
CA VAL A 102 -45.08 34.00 -9.73
C VAL A 102 -46.18 32.94 -9.75
N TYR A 103 -46.03 31.86 -8.97
CA TYR A 103 -47.04 30.81 -8.89
C TYR A 103 -48.39 31.37 -8.42
N LEU A 104 -48.40 32.20 -7.36
CA LEU A 104 -49.63 32.84 -6.85
C LEU A 104 -50.26 33.84 -7.82
N LEU A 105 -49.48 34.48 -8.70
CA LEU A 105 -49.98 35.47 -9.66
C LEU A 105 -50.55 34.85 -10.95
N PHE A 106 -50.05 33.68 -11.36
CA PHE A 106 -50.41 33.07 -12.65
C PHE A 106 -51.28 31.82 -12.55
N PHE A 107 -51.35 31.18 -11.38
CA PHE A 107 -52.13 29.95 -11.16
C PHE A 107 -53.25 30.10 -10.12
N ASN A 108 -53.55 31.35 -9.75
CA ASN A 108 -54.72 31.75 -8.97
C ASN A 108 -55.63 32.60 -9.86
#